data_AF-A0A964QH75-F1
#
_entry.id   AF-A0A964QH75-F1
#
_cell.length_a   1.000
_cell.length_b   1.000
_cell.length_c   1.000
_cell.angle_alpha   90.00
_cell.angle_beta   90.00
_cell.angle_gamma   90.00
#
_symmetry.space_group_name_H-M   'P 1'
#
loop_
_entity.id
_entity.type
_entity.pdbx_description
1 polymer ?
#
loop_
_entity_poly.entity_id
_entity_poly.type
_entity_poly.pdbx_seq_one_letter_code
_entity_poly.pdbx_strand_id
1 'polypeptide(L)'
;MRTILLKIHLYTGLLCSSYLILFGISSLNFNHHFGKAATLKNERQRSLNALPALTDDQRLAEALRDTLGLVGWTLTWETHRSETADSLYFHFAVARPGKEYQVTVQSPKPLRTAPDDQASPPPAPPRKSEARADEKKAPPKETPKIVLPPLREPVHLVQVEETNTGLWPIIGALHGFSGNMPRAGFMRFWAIYTEVCVWVVFFSMVSGVYLWTAKTSERLVGLILLAAGAGGGVLFMLYIWIWG
;
A
#
# COMPACT_ATOMS: atom_id res chain seq x y z
N MET A 1 31.92 -15.48 -33.03
CA MET A 1 30.69 -15.74 -32.25
C MET A 1 30.97 -16.39 -30.88
N ARG A 2 31.77 -17.47 -30.80
CA ARG A 2 32.07 -18.19 -29.55
C ARG A 2 32.61 -17.29 -28.41
N THR A 3 33.54 -16.37 -28.71
CA THR A 3 34.13 -15.45 -27.71
C THR A 3 33.12 -14.45 -27.16
N ILE A 4 32.16 -14.02 -27.98
CA ILE A 4 31.11 -13.06 -27.57
C ILE A 4 30.13 -13.76 -26.63
N LEU A 5 29.66 -14.96 -26.97
CA LEU A 5 28.79 -15.75 -26.12
C LEU A 5 29.43 -16.04 -24.75
N LEU A 6 30.72 -16.36 -24.73
CA LEU A 6 31.45 -16.60 -23.49
C LEU A 6 31.54 -15.36 -22.60
N LYS A 7 31.81 -14.18 -23.20
CA LYS A 7 31.81 -12.90 -22.48
C LYS A 7 30.43 -12.56 -21.93
N ILE A 8 29.40 -12.71 -22.74
CA ILE A 8 28.01 -12.49 -22.30
C ILE A 8 27.72 -13.39 -21.10
N HIS A 9 27.91 -14.71 -21.23
CA HIS A 9 27.65 -15.68 -20.17
C HIS A 9 28.41 -15.35 -18.87
N LEU A 10 29.68 -14.97 -18.97
CA LEU A 10 30.50 -14.62 -17.79
C LEU A 10 29.97 -13.36 -17.09
N TYR A 11 29.72 -12.28 -17.83
CA TYR A 11 29.26 -11.02 -17.23
C TYR A 11 27.81 -11.11 -16.73
N THR A 12 26.92 -11.76 -17.47
CA THR A 12 25.53 -11.95 -17.04
C THR A 12 25.43 -12.94 -15.88
N GLY A 13 26.27 -13.97 -15.86
CA GLY A 13 26.40 -14.90 -14.74
C GLY A 13 26.92 -14.22 -13.47
N LEU A 14 27.91 -13.32 -13.59
CA LEU A 14 28.44 -12.55 -12.47
C LEU A 14 27.42 -11.54 -11.94
N LEU A 15 26.62 -10.91 -12.81
CA LEU A 15 25.50 -10.08 -12.39
C LEU A 15 24.48 -10.92 -11.59
N CYS A 16 24.07 -12.07 -12.13
CA CYS A 16 23.11 -12.97 -11.50
C CYS A 16 23.60 -13.61 -10.19
N SER A 17 24.90 -13.79 -10.01
CA SER A 17 25.41 -14.40 -8.77
C SER A 17 25.07 -13.56 -7.54
N SER A 18 25.13 -12.23 -7.66
CA SER A 18 24.71 -11.32 -6.59
C SER A 18 23.22 -11.47 -6.26
N TYR A 19 22.37 -11.63 -7.28
CA TYR A 19 20.95 -11.93 -7.11
C TYR A 19 20.74 -13.27 -6.40
N LEU A 20 21.40 -14.34 -6.84
CA LEU A 20 21.26 -15.67 -6.23
C LEU A 20 21.72 -15.70 -4.77
N ILE A 21 22.76 -14.94 -4.41
CA ILE A 21 23.20 -14.80 -3.02
C ILE A 21 22.13 -14.09 -2.19
N LEU A 22 21.63 -12.94 -2.65
CA LEU A 22 20.57 -12.21 -1.95
C LEU A 22 19.29 -13.03 -1.81
N PHE A 23 18.88 -13.69 -2.90
CA PHE A 23 17.71 -14.57 -2.94
C PHE A 23 17.90 -15.79 -2.01
N GLY A 24 19.09 -16.37 -1.98
CA GLY A 24 19.43 -17.48 -1.08
C GLY A 24 19.35 -17.06 0.38
N ILE A 25 19.94 -15.91 0.75
CA ILE A 25 19.85 -15.35 2.10
C ILE A 25 18.38 -15.06 2.47
N SER A 26 17.61 -14.47 1.55
CA SER A 26 16.18 -14.22 1.79
C SER A 26 15.38 -15.50 1.96
N SER A 27 15.68 -16.54 1.18
CA SER A 27 15.04 -17.86 1.27
C SER A 27 15.34 -18.51 2.62
N LEU A 28 16.60 -18.46 3.06
CA LEU A 28 17.00 -18.99 4.36
C LEU A 28 16.31 -18.23 5.49
N ASN A 29 16.25 -16.89 5.40
CA ASN A 29 15.55 -16.08 6.40
C ASN A 29 14.05 -16.36 6.43
N PHE A 30 13.44 -16.59 5.26
CA PHE A 30 12.02 -16.93 5.15
C PHE A 30 11.70 -18.26 5.85
N ASN A 31 12.59 -19.25 5.76
CA ASN A 31 12.38 -20.58 6.35
C ASN A 31 12.86 -20.69 7.81
N HIS A 32 13.88 -19.94 8.20
CA HIS A 32 14.53 -20.09 9.52
C HIS A 32 14.37 -18.89 10.45
N HIS A 33 13.66 -17.83 10.03
CA HIS A 33 13.37 -16.62 10.80
C HIS A 33 14.59 -16.09 11.58
N PHE A 34 15.57 -15.53 10.87
CA PHE A 34 16.74 -14.97 11.53
C PHE A 34 16.39 -13.67 12.27
N GLY A 35 16.85 -13.57 13.52
CA GLY A 35 16.72 -12.37 14.34
C GLY A 35 15.29 -12.06 14.80
N LYS A 36 15.18 -11.20 15.81
CA LYS A 36 13.90 -10.62 16.24
C LYS A 36 13.76 -9.23 15.63
N ALA A 37 12.56 -8.90 15.17
CA ALA A 37 12.21 -7.54 14.78
C ALA A 37 12.38 -6.63 16.00
N ALA A 38 13.24 -5.61 15.90
CA ALA A 38 13.27 -4.54 16.89
C ALA A 38 12.07 -3.63 16.62
N THR A 39 11.05 -3.71 17.45
CA THR A 39 9.83 -2.91 17.32
C THR A 39 10.07 -1.50 17.85
N LEU A 40 10.26 -0.54 16.96
CA LEU A 40 10.30 0.88 17.32
C LEU A 40 9.02 1.57 16.87
N LYS A 41 8.23 2.03 17.85
CA LYS A 41 6.98 2.76 17.63
C LYS A 41 7.24 4.26 17.62
N ASN A 42 6.72 4.95 16.61
CA ASN A 42 6.73 6.40 16.48
C ASN A 42 5.32 6.88 16.18
N GLU A 43 4.81 7.81 16.97
CA GLU A 43 3.47 8.34 16.78
C GLU A 43 3.55 9.74 16.16
N ARG A 44 2.71 10.00 15.15
CA ARG A 44 2.61 11.31 14.50
C ARG A 44 1.16 11.67 14.24
N GLN A 45 0.77 12.87 14.67
CA GLN A 45 -0.53 13.44 14.35
C GLN A 45 -0.43 14.39 13.13
N ARG A 46 -1.44 14.40 12.27
CA ARG A 46 -1.63 15.34 11.16
C ARG A 46 -3.07 15.78 11.09
N SER A 47 -3.30 17.04 10.75
CA SER A 47 -4.63 17.53 10.39
C SER A 47 -4.86 17.38 8.89
N LEU A 48 -6.06 16.97 8.51
CA LEU A 48 -6.52 17.01 7.11
C LEU A 48 -7.63 18.05 6.97
N ASN A 49 -7.54 18.85 5.91
CA ASN A 49 -8.54 19.89 5.61
C ASN A 49 -9.85 19.30 5.08
N ALA A 50 -9.77 18.16 4.38
CA ALA A 50 -10.94 17.47 3.85
C ALA A 50 -10.69 15.95 3.80
N LEU A 51 -11.74 15.18 4.06
CA LEU A 51 -11.76 13.74 3.81
C LEU A 51 -12.39 13.45 2.44
N PRO A 52 -11.85 12.48 1.68
CA PRO A 52 -12.51 11.99 0.47
C PRO A 52 -13.92 11.47 0.79
N ALA A 53 -14.93 11.95 0.08
CA ALA A 53 -16.32 11.50 0.22
C ALA A 53 -16.54 10.13 -0.47
N LEU A 54 -15.87 9.09 0.02
CA LEU A 54 -15.95 7.72 -0.51
C LEU A 54 -16.75 6.82 0.43
N THR A 55 -17.74 6.12 -0.13
CA THR A 55 -18.55 5.14 0.60
C THR A 55 -17.81 3.82 0.82
N ASP A 56 -16.94 3.44 -0.11
CA ASP A 56 -16.11 2.24 -0.02
C ASP A 56 -14.91 2.47 0.91
N ASP A 57 -14.87 1.72 2.02
CA ASP A 57 -13.83 1.77 3.04
C ASP A 57 -12.44 1.49 2.48
N GLN A 58 -12.33 0.53 1.56
CA GLN A 58 -11.05 0.14 1.00
C GLN A 58 -10.49 1.27 0.11
N ARG A 59 -11.34 1.88 -0.71
CA ARG A 59 -10.97 3.04 -1.53
C ARG A 59 -10.66 4.27 -0.69
N LEU A 60 -11.38 4.47 0.42
CA LEU A 60 -11.09 5.53 1.37
C LEU A 60 -9.72 5.33 2.03
N ALA A 61 -9.41 4.12 2.49
CA ALA A 61 -8.11 3.77 3.06
C ALA A 61 -6.96 3.99 2.07
N GLU A 62 -7.12 3.58 0.81
CA GLU A 62 -6.14 3.81 -0.26
C GLU A 62 -5.93 5.31 -0.52
N ALA A 63 -7.02 6.09 -0.61
CA ALA A 63 -6.95 7.54 -0.83
C ALA A 63 -6.28 8.26 0.36
N LEU A 64 -6.59 7.85 1.59
CA LEU A 64 -5.96 8.40 2.80
C LEU A 64 -4.48 8.03 2.89
N ARG A 65 -4.11 6.77 2.61
CA ARG A 65 -2.71 6.35 2.48
C ARG A 65 -1.96 7.26 1.50
N ASP A 66 -2.52 7.46 0.32
CA ASP A 66 -1.89 8.25 -0.75
C ASP A 66 -1.79 9.73 -0.39
N THR A 67 -2.83 10.29 0.25
CA THR A 67 -2.85 11.68 0.74
C THR A 67 -1.83 11.91 1.86
N LEU A 68 -1.67 10.94 2.76
CA LEU A 68 -0.68 10.99 3.84
C LEU A 68 0.75 10.74 3.34
N GLY A 69 0.91 10.26 2.09
CA GLY A 69 2.19 9.90 1.49
C GLY A 69 2.77 8.61 2.06
N LEU A 70 1.91 7.73 2.61
CA LEU A 70 2.32 6.43 3.13
C LEU A 70 2.59 5.46 1.97
N VAL A 71 3.53 4.53 2.19
CA VAL A 71 3.93 3.53 1.20
C VAL A 71 3.52 2.16 1.73
N GLY A 72 2.91 1.33 0.89
CA GLY A 72 2.49 -0.02 1.27
C GLY A 72 1.07 -0.36 0.84
N TRP A 73 0.61 -1.52 1.29
CA TRP A 73 -0.75 -2.00 1.06
C TRP A 73 -1.61 -1.72 2.28
N THR A 74 -2.83 -1.27 2.03
CA THR A 74 -3.88 -1.22 3.04
C THR A 74 -4.32 -2.64 3.37
N LEU A 75 -4.42 -2.98 4.65
CA LEU A 75 -4.90 -4.29 5.09
C LEU A 75 -6.42 -4.26 5.23
N THR A 76 -7.12 -4.91 4.31
CA THR A 76 -8.60 -4.92 4.28
C THR A 76 -9.20 -5.48 5.57
N TRP A 77 -8.54 -6.45 6.20
CA TRP A 77 -8.99 -7.07 7.46
C TRP A 77 -8.72 -6.23 8.71
N GLU A 78 -7.94 -5.15 8.63
CA GLU A 78 -7.75 -4.18 9.73
C GLU A 78 -8.46 -2.86 9.46
N THR A 79 -9.35 -2.82 8.46
CA THR A 79 -10.12 -1.63 8.11
C THR A 79 -11.46 -1.65 8.83
N HIS A 80 -11.70 -0.64 9.66
CA HIS A 80 -12.92 -0.54 10.47
C HIS A 80 -13.46 0.89 10.48
N ARG A 81 -14.75 1.04 10.18
CA ARG A 81 -15.50 2.28 10.32
C ARG A 81 -16.50 2.16 11.46
N SER A 82 -16.49 3.12 12.37
CA SER A 82 -17.48 3.23 13.45
C SER A 82 -18.03 4.65 13.48
N GLU A 83 -19.34 4.78 13.57
CA GLU A 83 -20.01 6.06 13.64
C GLU A 83 -20.67 6.23 15.01
N THR A 84 -20.35 7.33 15.67
CA THR A 84 -20.99 7.75 16.91
C THR A 84 -21.90 8.95 16.63
N ALA A 85 -22.73 9.34 17.60
CA ALA A 85 -23.61 10.51 17.44
C ALA A 85 -22.85 11.78 17.03
N ASP A 86 -21.62 11.95 17.53
CA ASP A 86 -20.84 13.19 17.42
C ASP A 86 -19.63 13.08 16.49
N SER A 87 -19.18 11.86 16.16
CA SER A 87 -17.96 11.66 15.38
C SER A 87 -17.97 10.39 14.52
N LEU A 88 -17.31 10.50 13.37
CA LEU A 88 -16.93 9.35 12.54
C LEU A 88 -15.50 8.92 12.90
N TYR A 89 -15.37 7.66 13.31
CA TYR A 89 -14.09 6.99 13.55
C TYR A 89 -13.79 6.06 12.38
N PHE A 90 -12.63 6.24 11.74
CA PHE A 90 -12.16 5.37 10.67
C PHE A 90 -10.73 4.93 10.95
N HIS A 91 -10.51 3.62 10.99
CA HIS A 91 -9.22 3.01 11.28
C HIS A 91 -8.82 2.06 10.16
N PHE A 92 -7.56 2.07 9.79
CA PHE A 92 -6.98 1.12 8.83
C PHE A 92 -5.48 0.98 9.04
N ALA A 93 -4.94 -0.18 8.66
CA ALA A 93 -3.50 -0.43 8.67
C ALA A 93 -2.90 -0.36 7.27
N VAL A 94 -1.65 0.07 7.18
CA VAL A 94 -0.82 0.01 5.97
C VAL A 94 0.45 -0.77 6.26
N ALA A 95 0.69 -1.85 5.53
CA ALA A 95 1.87 -2.68 5.69
C ALA A 95 2.85 -2.53 4.53
N ARG A 96 4.14 -2.50 4.86
CA ARG A 96 5.25 -2.66 3.90
C ARG A 96 6.42 -3.38 4.57
N PRO A 97 7.34 -3.97 3.81
CA PRO A 97 8.55 -4.56 4.38
C PRO A 97 9.31 -3.52 5.21
N GLY A 98 9.57 -3.86 6.47
CA GLY A 98 10.30 -3.04 7.43
C GLY A 98 9.45 -2.04 8.23
N LYS A 99 8.18 -1.78 7.84
CA LYS A 99 7.31 -0.80 8.52
C LYS A 99 5.82 -1.15 8.41
N GLU A 100 5.11 -0.94 9.51
CA GLU A 100 3.64 -0.97 9.57
C GLU A 100 3.13 0.38 10.05
N TYR A 101 1.99 0.80 9.53
CA TYR A 101 1.32 2.03 9.93
C TYR A 101 -0.07 1.69 10.42
N GLN A 102 -0.44 2.18 11.59
CA GLN A 102 -1.81 2.19 12.08
C GLN A 102 -2.35 3.61 11.95
N VAL A 103 -3.41 3.79 11.16
CA VAL A 103 -3.98 5.10 10.85
C VAL A 103 -5.37 5.18 11.46
N THR A 104 -5.58 6.22 12.25
CA THR A 104 -6.86 6.51 12.89
C THR A 104 -7.30 7.91 12.52
N VAL A 105 -8.50 8.02 11.95
CA VAL A 105 -9.13 9.27 11.54
C VAL A 105 -10.33 9.52 12.43
N GLN A 106 -10.36 10.69 13.06
CA GLN A 106 -11.51 11.19 13.80
C GLN A 106 -12.03 12.43 13.07
N SER A 107 -13.25 12.31 12.55
CA SER A 107 -13.98 13.43 11.97
C SER A 107 -15.12 13.85 12.88
N PRO A 108 -15.23 15.13 13.24
CA PRO A 108 -16.47 15.65 13.81
C PRO A 108 -17.60 15.39 12.82
N LYS A 109 -18.74 14.89 13.28
CA LYS A 109 -19.94 14.90 12.46
C LYS A 109 -20.35 16.36 12.31
N PRO A 110 -20.64 16.87 11.09
CA PRO A 110 -21.17 18.22 10.96
C PRO A 110 -22.39 18.30 11.88
N LEU A 111 -22.40 19.28 12.80
CA LEU A 111 -23.54 19.56 13.66
C LEU A 111 -24.76 19.55 12.74
N ARG A 112 -25.65 18.59 12.95
CA ARG A 112 -26.92 18.50 12.23
C ARG A 112 -27.49 19.90 12.35
N THR A 113 -27.51 20.65 11.24
CA THR A 113 -28.16 21.95 11.22
C THR A 113 -29.53 21.68 11.80
N ALA A 114 -29.88 22.40 12.87
CA ALA A 114 -31.15 22.22 13.56
C ALA A 114 -32.23 22.02 12.49
N PRO A 115 -33.11 21.02 12.62
CA PRO A 115 -34.15 20.80 11.62
C PRO A 115 -34.78 22.16 11.31
N ASP A 116 -35.02 22.44 10.03
CA ASP A 116 -35.75 23.63 9.54
C ASP A 116 -37.20 23.72 10.10
N ASP A 117 -37.49 23.07 11.22
CA ASP A 117 -38.67 23.17 12.07
C ASP A 117 -38.64 24.46 12.90
N GLN A 118 -38.54 25.58 12.18
CA GLN A 118 -39.29 26.79 12.50
C GLN A 118 -39.39 27.70 11.27
N ALA A 119 -39.73 27.11 10.11
CA ALA A 119 -40.62 27.81 9.21
C ALA A 119 -41.91 28.09 10.00
N SER A 120 -41.93 29.21 10.73
CA SER A 120 -43.15 29.75 11.31
C SER A 120 -44.21 29.72 10.21
N PRO A 121 -45.42 29.20 10.49
CA PRO A 121 -46.49 29.26 9.50
C PRO A 121 -46.57 30.70 8.99
N PRO A 122 -46.71 30.89 7.66
CA PRO A 122 -46.76 32.23 7.09
C PRO A 122 -47.78 33.05 7.89
N PRO A 123 -47.42 34.27 8.34
CA PRO A 123 -48.34 35.08 9.13
C PRO A 123 -49.66 35.19 8.37
N ALA A 124 -50.75 34.94 9.08
CA ALA A 124 -52.10 34.99 8.51
C ALA A 124 -52.27 36.29 7.71
N PRO A 125 -52.90 36.25 6.52
CA PRO A 125 -53.04 37.40 5.66
C PRO A 125 -53.67 38.55 6.45
N PRO A 126 -53.12 39.78 6.36
CA PRO A 126 -53.61 40.91 7.12
C PRO A 126 -55.08 41.15 6.79
N ARG A 127 -55.90 41.20 7.84
CA ARG A 127 -57.32 41.57 7.77
C ARG A 127 -57.36 42.99 7.19
N LYS A 128 -57.99 43.14 6.01
CA LYS A 128 -58.22 44.44 5.38
C LYS A 128 -58.98 45.35 6.35
N SER A 129 -58.28 46.30 6.97
CA SER A 129 -58.88 47.48 7.59
C SER A 129 -58.48 48.69 6.75
N GLU A 130 -59.50 49.41 6.30
CA GLU A 130 -59.44 50.57 5.46
C GLU A 130 -58.76 51.78 6.13
N ALA A 131 -58.05 52.54 5.30
CA ALA A 131 -57.90 53.99 5.27
C ALA A 131 -57.35 54.77 6.50
N ARG A 132 -56.10 55.24 6.35
CA ARG A 132 -55.66 56.65 6.57
C ARG A 132 -54.19 56.77 6.14
N ALA A 133 -53.90 57.47 5.04
CA ALA A 133 -53.57 58.90 4.96
C ALA A 133 -52.15 59.22 5.48
N ASP A 134 -51.30 59.58 4.52
CA ASP A 134 -50.05 60.36 4.62
C ASP A 134 -48.96 59.91 5.57
N GLU A 135 -48.08 59.01 5.08
CA GLU A 135 -46.77 58.79 5.69
C GLU A 135 -45.63 59.00 4.67
N LYS A 136 -44.81 60.02 4.95
CA LYS A 136 -43.63 60.43 4.21
C LYS A 136 -42.64 59.27 4.07
N LYS A 137 -42.37 58.90 2.82
CA LYS A 137 -41.42 57.85 2.39
C LYS A 137 -39.98 58.20 2.81
N ALA A 138 -39.53 57.66 3.94
CA ALA A 138 -38.11 57.65 4.30
C ALA A 138 -37.34 56.68 3.39
N PRO A 139 -36.07 56.96 3.04
CA PRO A 139 -35.25 56.06 2.24
C PRO A 139 -35.08 54.71 2.94
N PRO A 140 -35.04 53.58 2.20
CA PRO A 140 -34.86 52.26 2.79
C PRO A 140 -33.53 52.23 3.54
N LYS A 141 -33.58 52.00 4.86
CA LYS A 141 -32.39 51.64 5.64
C LYS A 141 -31.87 50.34 5.05
N GLU A 142 -30.74 50.40 4.34
CA GLU A 142 -29.97 49.21 3.96
C GLU A 142 -29.64 48.46 5.25
N THR A 143 -30.33 47.35 5.48
CA THR A 143 -30.00 46.42 6.55
C THR A 143 -28.59 45.92 6.25
N PRO A 144 -27.61 46.08 7.16
CA PRO A 144 -26.26 45.57 6.94
C PRO A 144 -26.36 44.09 6.61
N LYS A 145 -25.91 43.71 5.41
CA LYS A 145 -25.74 42.30 5.05
C LYS A 145 -24.73 41.75 6.04
N ILE A 146 -25.20 41.04 7.07
CA ILE A 146 -24.35 40.31 8.00
C ILE A 146 -23.69 39.23 7.14
N VAL A 147 -22.49 39.52 6.65
CA VAL A 147 -21.63 38.51 6.05
C VAL A 147 -21.18 37.63 7.20
N LEU A 148 -21.94 36.55 7.44
CA LEU A 148 -21.54 35.51 8.35
C LEU A 148 -20.12 35.07 7.94
N PRO A 149 -19.15 35.01 8.88
CA PRO A 149 -17.84 34.49 8.56
C PRO A 149 -18.01 33.08 7.96
N PRO A 150 -17.22 32.72 6.93
CA PRO A 150 -17.32 31.39 6.34
C PRO A 150 -17.18 30.35 7.45
N LEU A 151 -18.15 29.43 7.52
CA LEU A 151 -18.11 28.29 8.42
C LEU A 151 -16.74 27.64 8.28
N ARG A 152 -15.94 27.62 9.35
CA ARG A 152 -14.66 26.92 9.34
C ARG A 152 -14.93 25.46 8.98
N GLU A 153 -14.33 25.00 7.90
CA GLU A 153 -14.41 23.59 7.52
C GLU A 153 -13.95 22.72 8.70
N PRO A 154 -14.65 21.59 8.96
CA PRO A 154 -14.29 20.72 10.06
C PRO A 154 -12.87 20.17 9.84
N VAL A 155 -11.95 20.48 10.75
CA VAL A 155 -10.60 19.94 10.71
C VAL A 155 -10.65 18.49 11.17
N HIS A 156 -10.21 17.57 10.32
CA HIS A 156 -10.14 16.15 10.64
C HIS A 156 -8.80 15.84 11.31
N LEU A 157 -8.83 15.17 12.47
CA LEU A 157 -7.63 14.75 13.17
C LEU A 157 -7.24 13.35 12.71
N VAL A 158 -6.03 13.21 12.19
CA VAL A 158 -5.46 11.94 11.76
C VAL A 158 -4.25 11.60 12.61
N GLN A 159 -4.32 10.46 13.29
CA GLN A 159 -3.23 9.89 14.06
C GLN A 159 -2.60 8.76 13.23
N VAL A 160 -1.28 8.79 13.07
CA VAL A 160 -0.51 7.78 12.36
C VAL A 160 0.53 7.22 13.33
N GLU A 161 0.37 5.97 13.73
CA GLU A 161 1.37 5.23 14.49
C GLU A 161 2.21 4.41 13.51
N GLU A 162 3.52 4.66 13.47
CA GLU A 162 4.50 3.94 12.66
C GLU A 162 5.25 2.94 13.54
N THR A 163 5.21 1.67 13.16
CA THR A 163 5.98 0.60 13.79
C THR A 163 7.06 0.12 12.83
N ASN A 164 8.33 0.30 13.21
CA ASN A 164 9.45 -0.27 12.45
C ASN A 164 9.64 -1.74 12.86
N THR A 165 9.71 -2.63 11.87
CA THR A 165 9.85 -4.08 12.07
C THR A 165 11.29 -4.56 11.86
N GLY A 166 12.22 -3.65 11.50
CA GLY A 166 13.64 -3.94 11.31
C GLY A 166 14.01 -4.49 9.92
N LEU A 167 15.26 -4.94 9.79
CA LEU A 167 15.86 -5.33 8.50
C LEU A 167 15.40 -6.70 8.00
N TRP A 168 15.19 -7.67 8.90
CA TRP A 168 14.87 -9.05 8.52
C TRP A 168 13.55 -9.20 7.77
N PRO A 169 12.46 -8.49 8.13
CA PRO A 169 11.25 -8.49 7.31
C PRO A 169 11.46 -7.91 5.91
N ILE A 170 12.39 -6.96 5.74
CA ILE A 170 12.77 -6.44 4.41
C ILE A 170 13.40 -7.55 3.59
N ILE A 171 14.40 -8.24 4.15
CA ILE A 171 15.08 -9.36 3.50
C ILE A 171 14.09 -10.47 3.17
N GLY A 172 13.21 -10.86 4.10
CA GLY A 172 12.19 -11.88 3.86
C GLY A 172 11.23 -11.50 2.73
N ALA A 173 10.81 -10.24 2.67
CA ALA A 173 9.93 -9.77 1.60
C ALA A 173 10.57 -9.84 0.20
N LEU A 174 11.89 -9.71 0.08
CA LEU A 174 12.58 -9.80 -1.23
C LEU A 174 12.37 -11.17 -1.90
N HIS A 175 12.14 -12.23 -1.12
CA HIS A 175 12.04 -13.61 -1.61
C HIS A 175 10.79 -13.88 -2.47
N GLY A 176 9.66 -13.23 -2.16
CA GLY A 176 8.36 -13.55 -2.78
C GLY A 176 7.65 -12.36 -3.43
N PHE A 177 8.32 -11.21 -3.52
CA PHE A 177 7.65 -9.98 -3.92
C PHE A 177 7.55 -9.83 -5.44
N SER A 178 6.33 -9.65 -5.94
CA SER A 178 5.97 -9.65 -7.37
C SER A 178 5.69 -8.28 -8.00
N GLY A 179 6.01 -7.16 -7.34
CA GLY A 179 6.09 -5.85 -8.01
C GLY A 179 5.00 -4.81 -7.69
N ASN A 180 3.87 -5.20 -7.10
CA ASN A 180 2.70 -4.30 -6.98
C ASN A 180 2.60 -3.56 -5.64
N MET A 181 3.69 -2.94 -5.16
CA MET A 181 3.62 -2.07 -3.98
C MET A 181 3.44 -0.60 -4.40
N PRO A 182 2.33 0.05 -4.01
CA PRO A 182 2.09 1.45 -4.32
C PRO A 182 3.21 2.33 -3.78
N ARG A 183 3.70 3.25 -4.63
CA ARG A 183 4.71 4.28 -4.30
C ARG A 183 6.08 3.76 -3.81
N ALA A 184 6.39 2.47 -3.98
CA ALA A 184 7.68 1.90 -3.59
C ALA A 184 8.61 1.72 -4.80
N GLY A 185 9.31 2.78 -5.21
CA GLY A 185 10.23 2.75 -6.37
C GLY A 185 11.30 1.65 -6.29
N PHE A 186 11.87 1.43 -5.11
CA PHE A 186 12.82 0.34 -4.87
C PHE A 186 12.23 -1.04 -5.16
N MET A 187 10.99 -1.30 -4.71
CA MET A 187 10.36 -2.61 -4.91
C MET A 187 10.01 -2.86 -6.39
N ARG A 188 9.67 -1.81 -7.14
CA ARG A 188 9.52 -1.90 -8.60
C ARG A 188 10.84 -2.22 -9.28
N PHE A 189 11.94 -1.58 -8.86
CA PHE A 189 13.27 -1.90 -9.36
C PHE A 189 13.68 -3.34 -9.04
N TRP A 190 13.44 -3.81 -7.81
CA TRP A 190 13.69 -5.18 -7.40
C TRP A 190 12.95 -6.19 -8.28
N ALA A 191 11.66 -5.97 -8.56
CA ALA A 191 10.88 -6.85 -9.42
C ALA A 191 11.47 -6.95 -10.84
N ILE A 192 11.88 -5.81 -11.43
CA ILE A 192 12.54 -5.80 -12.75
C ILE A 192 13.89 -6.53 -12.68
N TYR A 193 14.68 -6.30 -11.63
CA TYR A 193 15.97 -6.94 -11.45
C TYR A 193 15.84 -8.46 -11.34
N THR A 194 14.89 -8.94 -10.53
CA THR A 194 14.55 -10.35 -10.39
C THR A 194 14.14 -10.95 -11.73
N GLU A 195 13.25 -10.29 -12.48
CA GLU A 195 12.81 -10.75 -13.80
C GLU A 195 13.99 -10.92 -14.76
N VAL A 196 14.87 -9.92 -14.86
CA VAL A 196 16.09 -9.99 -15.68
C VAL A 196 16.98 -11.16 -15.26
N CYS A 197 17.17 -11.35 -13.95
CA CYS A 197 18.00 -12.44 -13.44
C CYS A 197 17.40 -13.82 -13.75
N VAL A 198 16.07 -13.97 -13.66
CA VAL A 198 15.37 -15.21 -14.05
C VAL A 198 15.63 -15.52 -15.52
N TRP A 199 15.50 -14.53 -16.42
CA TRP A 199 15.77 -14.74 -17.85
C TRP A 199 17.22 -15.09 -18.14
N VAL A 200 18.18 -14.48 -17.44
CA VAL A 200 19.61 -14.81 -17.59
C VAL A 200 19.91 -16.22 -17.08
N VAL A 201 19.34 -16.63 -15.95
CA VAL A 201 19.49 -17.99 -15.42
C VAL A 201 18.87 -19.00 -16.39
N PHE A 202 17.68 -18.71 -16.91
CA PHE A 202 17.02 -19.55 -17.91
C PHE A 202 17.85 -19.67 -19.19
N PHE A 203 18.35 -18.55 -19.72
CA PHE A 203 19.27 -18.54 -20.86
C PHE A 203 20.53 -19.36 -20.59
N SER A 204 21.11 -19.23 -19.39
CA SER A 204 22.30 -19.98 -18.97
C SER A 204 22.04 -21.48 -18.91
N MET A 205 20.86 -21.88 -18.41
CA MET A 205 20.41 -23.27 -18.41
C MET A 205 20.27 -23.82 -19.84
N VAL A 206 19.53 -23.13 -20.71
CA VAL A 206 19.29 -23.56 -22.11
C VAL A 206 20.58 -23.62 -22.90
N SER A 207 21.43 -22.58 -22.79
CA SER A 207 22.73 -22.56 -23.47
C SER A 207 23.69 -23.62 -22.93
N GLY A 208 23.66 -23.92 -21.62
CA GLY A 208 24.40 -25.03 -21.03
C GLY A 208 23.99 -26.39 -21.61
N VAL A 209 22.69 -26.66 -21.69
CA VAL A 209 22.15 -27.90 -22.30
C VAL A 209 22.52 -27.99 -23.79
N TYR A 210 22.37 -26.90 -24.54
CA TYR A 210 22.75 -26.85 -25.95
C TYR A 210 24.24 -27.16 -26.16
N LEU A 211 25.13 -26.49 -25.41
CA LEU A 211 26.58 -26.71 -25.51
C LEU A 211 26.98 -28.13 -25.10
N TRP A 212 26.31 -28.69 -24.09
CA TRP A 212 26.51 -30.07 -23.67
C TRP A 212 26.09 -31.09 -24.74
N THR A 213 24.90 -30.94 -25.34
CA THR A 213 24.43 -31.86 -26.39
C THR A 213 25.30 -31.84 -27.64
N ALA A 214 25.90 -30.69 -27.96
CA ALA A 214 26.86 -30.52 -29.05
C ALA A 214 28.22 -31.20 -28.78
N LYS A 215 28.61 -31.40 -27.52
CA LYS A 215 29.89 -31.99 -27.13
C LYS A 215 29.75 -33.49 -26.85
N THR A 216 29.92 -34.31 -27.88
CA THR A 216 29.74 -35.78 -27.83
C THR A 216 30.60 -36.47 -26.76
N SER A 217 31.81 -35.99 -26.51
CA SER A 217 32.76 -36.60 -25.56
C SER A 217 32.35 -36.49 -24.09
N GLU A 218 31.42 -35.60 -23.74
CA GLU A 218 31.02 -35.34 -22.34
C GLU A 218 29.54 -35.66 -22.08
N ARG A 219 28.88 -36.36 -23.00
CA ARG A 219 27.45 -36.73 -22.87
C ARG A 219 27.18 -37.58 -21.63
N LEU A 220 28.03 -38.57 -21.34
CA LEU A 220 27.83 -39.43 -20.18
C LEU A 220 27.92 -38.65 -18.86
N VAL A 221 28.92 -37.78 -18.72
CA VAL A 221 29.11 -36.96 -17.51
C VAL A 221 27.89 -36.06 -17.29
N GLY A 222 27.40 -35.38 -18.33
CA GLY A 222 26.21 -34.54 -18.19
C GLY A 222 24.94 -35.34 -17.91
N LEU A 223 24.77 -36.56 -18.46
CA LEU A 223 23.65 -37.44 -18.10
C LEU A 223 23.70 -37.83 -16.61
N ILE A 224 24.88 -38.16 -16.10
CA ILE A 224 25.06 -38.48 -14.67
C ILE A 224 24.69 -37.27 -13.80
N LEU A 225 25.17 -36.07 -14.16
CA LEU A 225 24.86 -34.85 -13.41
C LEU A 225 23.37 -34.49 -13.45
N LEU A 226 22.72 -34.62 -14.62
CA LEU A 226 21.28 -34.39 -14.77
C LEU A 226 20.46 -35.40 -13.96
N ALA A 227 20.81 -36.69 -14.05
CA ALA A 227 20.15 -37.74 -13.30
C ALA A 227 20.32 -37.57 -11.79
N ALA A 228 21.53 -37.20 -11.34
CA ALA A 228 21.81 -36.93 -9.93
C ALA A 228 21.03 -35.71 -9.41
N GLY A 229 20.99 -34.62 -10.17
CA GLY A 229 20.25 -33.41 -9.80
C GLY A 229 18.74 -33.63 -9.75
N ALA A 230 18.16 -34.21 -10.81
CA ALA A 230 16.73 -34.51 -10.87
C ALA A 230 16.33 -35.57 -9.83
N GLY A 231 17.10 -36.65 -9.72
CA GLY A 231 16.88 -37.71 -8.75
C GLY A 231 16.97 -37.21 -7.31
N GLY A 232 17.97 -36.40 -6.99
CA GLY A 232 18.11 -35.76 -5.67
C GLY A 232 16.90 -34.89 -5.32
N GLY A 233 16.39 -34.10 -6.27
CA GLY A 233 15.19 -33.28 -6.08
C GLY A 233 13.94 -34.12 -5.81
N VAL A 234 13.71 -35.19 -6.59
CA VAL A 234 12.56 -36.10 -6.39
C VAL A 234 12.66 -36.81 -5.05
N LEU A 235 13.84 -37.33 -4.69
CA LEU A 235 14.06 -38.00 -3.41
C LEU A 235 13.82 -37.06 -2.23
N PHE A 236 14.24 -35.79 -2.34
CA PHE A 236 13.98 -34.78 -1.31
C PHE A 236 12.47 -34.49 -1.16
N MET A 237 11.74 -34.35 -2.26
CA MET A 237 10.29 -34.15 -2.22
C MET A 237 9.55 -35.36 -1.64
N LEU A 238 9.96 -36.58 -1.99
CA LEU A 238 9.41 -37.82 -1.40
C LEU A 238 9.71 -37.92 0.10
N TYR A 239 10.91 -37.53 0.52
CA TYR A 239 11.27 -37.48 1.93
C TYR A 239 10.35 -36.53 2.72
N ILE A 240 10.14 -35.30 2.22
CA ILE A 240 9.19 -34.36 2.83
C ILE A 240 7.79 -34.97 2.87
N TRP A 241 7.33 -35.60 1.78
CA TRP A 241 5.98 -36.17 1.74
C TRP A 241 5.75 -37.33 2.73
N ILE A 242 6.76 -38.16 2.98
CA ILE A 242 6.63 -39.32 3.88
C ILE A 242 6.78 -38.90 5.35
N TRP A 243 7.61 -37.89 5.64
CA TRP A 243 8.06 -37.60 7.01
C TRP A 243 7.76 -36.19 7.52
N GLY A 244 7.35 -35.25 6.65
CA GLY A 244 7.02 -33.86 6.98
C GLY A 244 5.53 -33.65 7.12
#